data_AF-A0A376KIZ2-F1
#
_entry.id   AF-A0A376KIZ2-F1
#
_cell.length_a   1.000
_cell.length_b   1.000
_cell.length_c   1.000
_cell.angle_alpha   90.00
_cell.angle_beta   90.00
_cell.angle_gamma   90.00
#
_symmetry.space_group_name_H-M   'P 1'
#
loop_
_entity.id
_entity.type
_entity.pdbx_description
1 polymer ?
#
loop_
_entity_poly.entity_id
_entity_poly.type
_entity_poly.pdbx_seq_one_letter_code
_entity_poly.pdbx_strand_id
1 'polypeptide(L)'
;MDFASILSKEYADAMMKAGTPEKLDLNPIGTGPFQLQQYQKDSRIRYKAFDGYWGTKPQIDTLVFSITPDASVRYAKLQKNECQVMPYPNPADIARMKQDKSINLMEMPG
;
A
#
# COMPACT_ATOMS: atom_id res chain seq x y z
N MET A 1 -11.34 8.19 -3.01
CA MET A 1 -11.84 9.02 -1.89
C MET A 1 -11.38 8.38 -0.59
N ASP A 2 -10.08 8.45 -0.34
CA ASP A 2 -9.41 8.06 0.89
C ASP A 2 -9.66 9.04 2.06
N PHE A 3 -9.90 10.32 1.75
CA PHE A 3 -10.17 11.39 2.71
C PHE A 3 -11.47 11.25 3.54
N ALA A 4 -12.41 10.38 3.13
CA ALA A 4 -13.69 10.15 3.82
C ALA A 4 -13.71 8.85 4.65
N SER A 5 -12.54 8.33 5.01
CA SER A 5 -12.40 7.12 5.82
C SER A 5 -12.96 7.33 7.24
N ILE A 6 -13.54 6.28 7.83
CA ILE A 6 -14.09 6.31 9.18
C ILE A 6 -13.00 5.89 10.19
N LEU A 7 -12.79 6.72 11.22
CA LEU A 7 -11.83 6.45 12.30
C LEU A 7 -12.54 5.90 13.55
N SER A 8 -11.78 5.20 14.40
CA SER A 8 -12.26 4.71 15.69
C SER A 8 -12.32 5.83 16.73
N LYS A 9 -13.54 6.19 17.16
CA LYS A 9 -13.76 7.15 18.27
C LYS A 9 -13.14 6.66 19.57
N GLU A 10 -13.30 5.37 19.90
CA GLU A 10 -12.75 4.78 21.12
C GLU A 10 -11.22 4.93 21.16
N TYR A 11 -10.55 4.66 20.04
CA TYR A 11 -9.11 4.82 19.94
C TYR A 11 -8.69 6.29 20.04
N ALA A 12 -9.42 7.20 19.39
CA ALA A 12 -9.19 8.63 19.51
C ALA A 12 -9.29 9.09 20.97
N ASP A 13 -10.36 8.72 21.68
CA ASP A 13 -10.55 9.06 23.09
C ASP A 13 -9.42 8.48 23.98
N ALA A 14 -8.98 7.25 23.71
CA ALA A 14 -7.88 6.62 24.43
C ALA A 14 -6.55 7.35 24.22
N MET A 15 -6.24 7.77 22.99
CA MET A 15 -5.01 8.50 22.66
C MET A 15 -5.02 9.94 23.19
N MET A 16 -6.19 10.60 23.17
CA MET A 16 -6.39 11.90 23.81
C MET A 16 -6.13 11.81 25.32
N LYS A 17 -6.70 10.81 25.99
CA LYS A 17 -6.48 10.56 27.43
C LYS A 17 -5.03 10.22 27.76
N ALA A 18 -4.33 9.53 26.87
CA ALA A 18 -2.92 9.20 27.01
C ALA A 18 -1.97 10.38 26.72
N GLY A 19 -2.49 11.52 26.26
CA GLY A 19 -1.69 12.69 25.90
C GLY A 19 -0.88 12.52 24.61
N THR A 20 -1.24 11.56 23.76
CA THR A 20 -0.56 11.26 22.48
C THR A 20 -1.56 11.22 21.31
N PRO A 21 -2.33 12.30 21.05
CA PRO A 21 -3.36 12.32 20.02
C PRO A 21 -2.85 12.02 18.61
N GLU A 22 -1.60 12.38 18.30
CA GLU A 22 -0.92 12.13 17.03
C GLU A 22 -0.81 10.64 16.67
N LYS A 23 -0.93 9.75 17.65
CA LYS A 23 -0.96 8.30 17.40
C LYS A 23 -2.22 7.85 16.66
N LEU A 24 -3.29 8.64 16.69
CA LEU A 24 -4.48 8.38 15.87
C LEU A 24 -4.11 8.35 14.38
N ASP A 25 -3.23 9.26 13.95
CA ASP A 25 -2.81 9.41 12.56
C ASP A 25 -1.61 8.52 12.22
N LEU A 26 -0.65 8.39 13.16
CA LEU A 26 0.59 7.64 12.93
C LEU A 26 0.43 6.12 13.06
N ASN A 27 -0.50 5.67 13.91
CA ASN A 27 -0.77 4.25 14.16
C ASN A 27 -2.26 3.96 13.86
N PRO A 28 -2.62 3.82 12.58
CA PRO A 28 -4.02 3.76 12.17
C PRO A 28 -4.71 2.49 12.65
N ILE A 29 -5.91 2.66 13.20
CA ILE A 29 -6.86 1.59 13.47
C ILE A 29 -8.10 1.83 12.62
N GLY A 30 -8.43 0.89 11.74
CA GLY A 30 -9.57 0.95 10.84
C GLY A 30 -10.29 -0.40 10.70
N THR A 31 -11.30 -0.43 9.84
CA THR A 31 -12.15 -1.63 9.57
C THR A 31 -11.89 -2.25 8.20
N GLY A 32 -10.76 -1.88 7.58
CA GLY A 32 -10.37 -2.33 6.24
C GLY A 32 -9.83 -3.76 6.20
N PRO A 33 -9.53 -4.28 4.99
CA PRO A 33 -9.08 -5.67 4.79
C PRO A 33 -7.67 -5.97 5.30
N PHE A 34 -6.85 -4.95 5.53
CA PHE A 34 -5.47 -5.07 5.97
C PHE A 34 -5.21 -4.15 7.16
N GLN A 35 -4.31 -4.60 8.05
CA GLN A 35 -3.84 -3.85 9.21
C GLN A 35 -2.34 -3.54 9.08
N LEU A 36 -1.94 -2.34 9.49
CA LEU A 36 -0.53 -1.95 9.51
C LEU A 36 0.23 -2.84 10.50
N GLN A 37 1.31 -3.47 10.03
CA GLN A 37 2.19 -4.30 10.88
C GLN A 37 3.51 -3.58 11.17
N GLN A 38 4.09 -2.92 10.17
CA GLN A 38 5.35 -2.19 10.33
C GLN A 38 5.45 -1.07 9.31
N TYR A 39 5.97 0.07 9.74
CA TYR A 39 6.41 1.13 8.85
C TYR A 39 7.89 1.43 9.12
N GLN A 40 8.73 1.30 8.09
CA GLN A 40 10.09 1.78 8.10
C GLN A 40 10.18 2.94 7.10
N LYS A 41 10.36 4.15 7.64
CA LYS A 41 10.39 5.40 6.88
C LYS A 41 11.34 5.28 5.68
N ASP A 42 10.87 5.75 4.52
CA ASP A 42 11.60 5.78 3.25
C ASP A 42 12.10 4.41 2.73
N SER A 43 11.63 3.31 3.32
CA SER A 43 12.07 1.95 2.98
C SER A 43 10.90 1.02 2.65
N ARG A 44 10.03 0.73 3.61
CA ARG A 44 8.94 -0.23 3.42
C ARG A 44 7.75 -0.02 4.34
N ILE A 45 6.58 -0.44 3.87
CA ILE A 45 5.36 -0.59 4.66
C ILE A 45 4.92 -2.04 4.57
N ARG A 46 4.60 -2.65 5.71
CA ARG A 46 4.11 -4.03 5.79
C ARG A 46 2.73 -4.03 6.41
N TYR A 47 1.82 -4.71 5.75
CA TYR A 47 0.48 -4.98 6.22
C TYR A 47 0.24 -6.49 6.33
N LYS A 48 -0.63 -6.86 7.26
CA LYS A 48 -1.19 -8.22 7.37
C LYS A 48 -2.68 -8.16 7.05
N ALA A 49 -3.24 -9.20 6.44
CA ALA A 49 -4.68 -9.36 6.30
C ALA A 49 -5.36 -9.31 7.69
N PHE A 50 -6.48 -8.61 7.80
CA PHE A 50 -7.26 -8.51 9.02
C PHE A 50 -8.26 -9.67 9.11
N ASP A 51 -8.06 -10.59 10.04
CA ASP A 51 -8.86 -11.81 10.18
C ASP A 51 -10.35 -11.53 10.47
N GLY A 52 -10.64 -10.38 11.10
CA GLY A 52 -11.98 -9.89 11.42
C GLY A 52 -12.59 -8.98 10.34
N TYR A 53 -12.01 -8.92 9.13
CA TYR A 53 -12.59 -8.13 8.05
C TYR A 53 -14.00 -8.63 7.72
N TRP A 54 -14.95 -7.71 7.66
CA TRP A 54 -16.38 -7.99 7.51
C TRP A 54 -16.77 -8.35 6.07
N GLY A 55 -15.94 -7.99 5.09
CA GLY A 55 -16.15 -8.29 3.68
C GLY A 55 -15.44 -9.57 3.22
N THR A 56 -15.24 -9.69 1.91
CA THR A 56 -14.45 -10.78 1.33
C THR A 56 -13.00 -10.67 1.79
N LYS A 57 -12.49 -11.73 2.43
CA LYS A 57 -11.10 -11.78 2.88
C LYS A 57 -10.14 -11.66 1.69
N PRO A 58 -9.02 -10.93 1.83
CA PRO A 58 -7.99 -10.89 0.81
C PRO A 58 -7.47 -12.29 0.48
N GLN A 59 -7.09 -12.49 -0.78
CA GLN A 59 -6.41 -13.73 -1.21
C GLN A 59 -4.91 -13.75 -0.85
N ILE A 60 -4.40 -12.66 -0.27
CA ILE A 60 -3.02 -12.53 0.18
C ILE A 60 -2.99 -12.21 1.67
N ASP A 61 -2.13 -12.89 2.41
CA ASP A 61 -1.99 -12.68 3.86
C ASP A 61 -1.14 -11.46 4.20
N THR A 62 -0.22 -11.11 3.31
CA THR A 62 0.78 -10.05 3.51
C THR A 62 0.83 -9.15 2.30
N LEU A 63 0.78 -7.84 2.55
CA LEU A 63 1.00 -6.81 1.55
C LEU A 63 2.24 -6.00 1.94
N VAL A 64 3.18 -5.87 1.01
CA VAL A 64 4.42 -5.12 1.23
C VAL A 64 4.52 -4.01 0.19
N PHE A 65 4.64 -2.77 0.66
CA PHE A 65 5.02 -1.64 -0.18
C PHE A 65 6.52 -1.43 -0.05
N SER A 66 7.27 -1.70 -1.12
CA SER A 66 8.69 -1.33 -1.22
C SER A 66 8.80 0.08 -1.78
N ILE A 67 9.18 1.04 -0.93
CA ILE A 67 9.29 2.44 -1.33
C ILE A 67 10.48 2.58 -2.28
N THR A 68 10.18 2.81 -3.56
CA THR A 68 11.17 2.89 -4.63
C THR A 68 10.86 4.13 -5.49
N PRO A 69 11.45 5.30 -5.17
CA PRO A 69 11.13 6.57 -5.83
C PRO A 69 11.48 6.59 -7.33
N ASP A 70 12.57 5.93 -7.72
CA ASP A 70 13.03 5.88 -9.11
C ASP A 70 12.21 4.89 -9.95
N ALA A 71 11.66 5.36 -11.06
CA ALA A 71 10.80 4.57 -11.95
C ALA A 71 11.56 3.47 -12.70
N SER A 72 12.81 3.70 -13.05
CA SER A 72 13.68 2.73 -13.73
C SER A 72 14.01 1.57 -12.78
N VAL A 73 14.27 1.88 -11.51
CA VAL A 73 14.47 0.86 -10.45
C VAL A 73 13.18 0.09 -10.19
N ARG A 74 12.01 0.76 -10.17
CA ARG A 74 10.71 0.05 -10.06
C ARG A 74 10.53 -0.95 -11.20
N TYR A 75 10.81 -0.53 -12.43
CA TYR A 75 10.66 -1.41 -13.58
C TYR A 75 11.65 -2.59 -13.54
N ALA A 76 12.92 -2.34 -13.19
CA ALA A 76 13.90 -3.41 -13.02
C ALA A 76 13.48 -4.44 -11.94
N LYS A 77 12.88 -3.98 -10.83
CA LYS A 77 12.32 -4.87 -9.79
C LYS A 77 11.16 -5.71 -10.31
N LEU A 78 10.27 -5.13 -11.13
CA LEU A 78 9.15 -5.84 -11.74
C LEU A 78 9.66 -6.95 -12.66
N GLN A 79 10.64 -6.64 -13.51
CA GLN A 79 11.25 -7.61 -14.44
C GLN A 79 11.97 -8.76 -13.71
N LYS A 80 12.52 -8.50 -12.51
CA LYS A 80 13.14 -9.51 -11.65
C LYS A 80 12.16 -10.23 -10.73
N ASN A 81 10.87 -9.90 -10.80
CA ASN A 81 9.83 -10.38 -9.90
C ASN A 81 10.11 -10.08 -8.40
N GLU A 82 10.90 -9.04 -8.12
CA GLU A 82 11.10 -8.50 -6.77
C GLU A 82 9.88 -7.68 -6.31
N CYS A 83 9.08 -7.19 -7.26
CA CYS A 83 7.74 -6.66 -7.02
C CYS A 83 6.76 -7.17 -8.08
N GLN A 84 5.47 -7.22 -7.73
CA GLN A 84 4.40 -7.72 -8.62
C GLN A 84 3.56 -6.59 -9.22
N VAL A 85 3.65 -5.38 -8.66
CA VAL A 85 2.92 -4.18 -9.12
C VAL A 85 3.83 -2.97 -8.95
N MET A 86 3.81 -2.05 -9.93
CA MET A 86 4.42 -0.73 -9.80
C MET A 86 3.51 0.37 -10.35
N PRO A 87 3.47 1.56 -9.72
CA PRO A 87 2.80 2.72 -10.29
C PRO A 87 3.77 3.59 -11.10
N TYR A 88 3.19 4.46 -11.93
CA TYR A 88 3.87 5.56 -12.63
C TYR A 88 5.17 5.14 -13.35
N PRO A 89 5.11 4.24 -14.35
CA PRO A 89 6.27 3.94 -15.20
C PRO A 89 6.76 5.19 -15.96
N ASN A 90 8.03 5.21 -16.35
CA ASN A 90 8.53 6.26 -17.25
C ASN A 90 7.81 6.17 -18.60
N PRO A 91 7.36 7.30 -19.19
CA PRO A 91 6.74 7.29 -20.51
C PRO A 91 7.62 6.63 -21.59
N ALA A 92 8.94 6.80 -21.50
CA ALA A 92 9.91 6.20 -22.42
C ALA A 92 9.95 4.65 -22.34
N ASP A 93 9.60 4.06 -21.20
CA ASP A 93 9.59 2.61 -21.01
C ASP A 93 8.31 1.94 -21.52
N ILE A 94 7.23 2.70 -21.73
CA ILE A 94 5.89 2.17 -22.08
C ILE A 94 5.93 1.30 -23.35
N ALA A 95 6.62 1.75 -24.40
CA ALA A 95 6.70 1.00 -25.65
C ALA A 95 7.37 -0.37 -25.46
N ARG A 96 8.42 -0.43 -24.63
CA ARG A 96 9.09 -1.68 -24.25
C ARG A 96 8.22 -2.53 -23.34
N MET A 97 7.51 -1.91 -22.39
CA MET A 97 6.60 -2.61 -21.49
C MET A 97 5.45 -3.29 -22.23
N LYS A 98 4.89 -2.66 -23.27
CA LYS A 98 3.85 -3.29 -24.13
C LYS A 98 4.33 -4.55 -24.85
N GLN A 99 5.64 -4.73 -25.02
CA GLN A 99 6.24 -5.89 -25.67
C GLN A 99 6.71 -6.97 -24.68
N ASP A 100 6.76 -6.66 -23.39
CA ASP A 100 7.23 -7.57 -22.36
C ASP A 100 6.09 -8.52 -21.94
N LYS A 101 6.23 -9.81 -22.28
CA LYS A 101 5.21 -10.84 -22.02
C LYS A 101 5.10 -11.23 -20.54
N SER A 102 6.02 -10.80 -19.69
CA SER A 102 6.00 -11.09 -18.26
C SER A 102 5.12 -10.13 -17.47
N ILE A 103 4.67 -9.04 -18.08
CA ILE A 103 3.88 -7.99 -17.43
C ILE A 103 2.55 -7.77 -18.12
N ASN A 104 1.54 -7.41 -17.33
CA ASN A 104 0.27 -6.92 -17.83
C ASN A 104 0.19 -5.41 -17.65
N LEU A 105 0.39 -4.65 -18.73
CA LEU A 105 0.32 -3.19 -18.70
C LEU A 105 -1.14 -2.73 -18.85
N MET A 106 -1.75 -2.35 -17.73
CA MET A 106 -3.11 -1.78 -17.70
C MET A 106 -3.07 -0.27 -17.98
N GLU A 107 -3.97 0.23 -18.83
CA GLU A 107 -4.13 1.65 -19.16
C GLU A 107 -5.60 2.08 -19.09
N MET A 108 -5.87 3.29 -18.60
CA MET A 108 -7.20 3.89 -18.52
C MET A 108 -7.09 5.41 -18.80
N PRO A 109 -8.05 6.03 -19.49
CA PRO A 109 -8.13 7.48 -19.61
C PRO A 109 -8.28 8.12 -18.22
N GLY A 110 -7.66 9.29 -18.04
CA GLY A 110 -7.83 10.12 -16.85
C GLY A 110 -9.18 10.82 -16.81
#